data_AF-A0A668T7R0-F1
#
_entry.id   AF-A0A668T7R0-F1
#
_cell.length_a   1.000
_cell.length_b   1.000
_cell.length_c   1.000
_cell.angle_alpha   90.00
_cell.angle_beta   90.00
_cell.angle_gamma   90.00
#
_symmetry.space_group_name_H-M   'P 1'
#
loop_
_entity.id
_entity.type
_entity.pdbx_description
1 polymer ?
#
loop_
_entity_poly.entity_id
_entity_poly.type
_entity_poly.pdbx_seq_one_letter_code
_entity_poly.pdbx_strand_id
1 'polypeptide(L)'
;GRAPHFGNLWVKVWFRERSWRGAVGQTVIYPFTSTCAVRGSTVTLPCTFTPRKSFSDGGKEVPLKIVRVRWCKNHELCHGSVPSVFDSNSANSDPRYQYLGDMKTNCTLQIRDVQQGDSATFRFRMEADHPEGHFTNTTGVTVRVDDGLRMRIIGSSDDKKLSRGETVTLLCASVCTFHQLEATWFKDGHALSETGSSLRLSPLTAEDSGNYTCALKKKMKTLSEPYSLQVEAGVMFLFFTAGGNLPPIPGVVFVVLLAVIALVLFIIERYKSACAPLQQQLKVAVLNLSYITY
;
A
#
# COMPACT_ATOMS: atom_id res chain seq x y z
N GLY A 1 -58.47 46.63 36.07
CA GLY A 1 -58.94 46.21 34.74
C GLY A 1 -58.01 46.74 33.68
N ARG A 2 -57.57 45.85 32.79
CA ARG A 2 -57.04 46.05 31.43
C ARG A 2 -55.83 47.00 31.20
N ALA A 3 -54.72 46.36 30.81
CA ALA A 3 -53.66 46.94 29.99
C ALA A 3 -54.16 47.33 28.59
N PRO A 4 -53.46 48.26 27.94
CA PRO A 4 -52.99 48.06 26.56
C PRO A 4 -51.58 48.66 26.36
N HIS A 5 -50.77 48.43 25.34
CA HIS A 5 -50.60 47.42 24.29
C HIS A 5 -49.25 47.81 23.64
N PHE A 6 -48.33 46.86 23.45
CA PHE A 6 -47.10 47.05 22.67
C PHE A 6 -47.42 47.33 21.19
N GLY A 7 -46.86 48.40 20.63
CA GLY A 7 -46.86 48.69 19.19
C GLY A 7 -45.45 48.57 18.62
N ASN A 8 -45.22 47.52 17.84
CA ASN A 8 -43.94 47.23 17.18
C ASN A 8 -43.70 48.16 15.98
N LEU A 9 -42.60 48.92 16.02
CA LEU A 9 -42.11 49.71 14.88
C LEU A 9 -41.15 48.84 14.04
N TRP A 10 -41.61 48.38 12.88
CA TRP A 10 -40.81 47.61 11.93
C TRP A 10 -39.81 48.53 11.20
N VAL A 11 -38.53 48.47 11.55
CA VAL A 11 -37.44 49.03 10.73
C VAL A 11 -37.16 48.06 9.59
N LYS A 12 -37.61 48.41 8.37
CA LYS A 12 -37.25 47.72 7.14
C LYS A 12 -35.76 47.96 6.84
N VAL A 13 -34.90 47.00 7.19
CA VAL A 13 -33.51 46.97 6.71
C VAL A 13 -33.52 46.36 5.31
N TRP A 14 -33.19 47.18 4.31
CA TRP A 14 -32.94 46.72 2.95
C TRP A 14 -31.65 45.92 2.92
N PHE A 15 -31.74 44.60 2.73
CA PHE A 15 -30.60 43.79 2.32
C PHE A 15 -30.28 44.12 0.87
N ARG A 16 -29.25 44.95 0.65
CA ARG A 16 -28.65 45.11 -0.67
C ARG A 16 -27.80 43.86 -0.93
N GLU A 17 -28.36 42.91 -1.67
CA GLU A 17 -27.63 41.77 -2.21
C GLU A 17 -26.41 42.28 -3.00
N ARG A 18 -25.23 42.14 -2.40
CA ARG A 18 -23.98 42.28 -3.15
C ARG A 18 -23.85 41.03 -4.01
N SER A 19 -24.06 41.22 -5.30
CA SER A 19 -23.61 40.32 -6.36
C SER A 19 -22.10 40.06 -6.18
N TRP A 20 -21.75 38.89 -5.65
CA TRP A 20 -20.39 38.38 -5.71
C TRP A 20 -20.13 37.93 -7.15
N ARG A 21 -19.51 38.80 -7.96
CA ARG A 21 -18.72 38.29 -9.08
C ARG A 21 -17.61 37.47 -8.45
N GLY A 22 -17.63 36.15 -8.67
CA GLY A 22 -16.74 35.20 -8.01
C GLY A 22 -15.29 35.63 -8.13
N ALA A 23 -14.70 36.09 -7.03
CA ALA A 23 -13.27 36.20 -6.90
C ALA A 23 -12.73 34.76 -6.85
N VAL A 24 -11.99 34.36 -7.89
CA VAL A 24 -11.26 33.08 -7.87
C VAL A 24 -10.26 33.17 -6.73
N GLY A 25 -10.46 32.36 -5.69
CA GLY A 25 -9.55 32.28 -4.55
C GLY A 25 -8.16 31.82 -5.00
N GLN A 26 -7.13 32.24 -4.26
CA GLN A 26 -5.77 31.74 -4.48
C GLN A 26 -5.71 30.23 -4.23
N THR A 27 -5.02 29.50 -5.09
CA THR A 27 -4.91 28.04 -4.99
C THR A 27 -3.53 27.55 -5.39
N VAL A 28 -3.13 26.41 -4.82
CA VAL A 28 -1.98 25.60 -5.28
C VAL A 28 -2.50 24.17 -5.33
N ILE A 29 -2.30 23.51 -6.46
CA ILE A 29 -2.86 22.19 -6.76
C ILE A 29 -1.69 21.25 -7.06
N TYR A 30 -1.65 20.15 -6.32
CA TYR A 30 -0.76 19.03 -6.59
C TYR A 30 -1.60 17.88 -7.14
N PRO A 31 -1.28 17.32 -8.32
CA PRO A 31 -2.01 16.18 -8.89
C PRO A 31 -2.00 14.94 -7.99
N PHE A 32 -0.98 14.81 -7.14
CA PHE A 32 -0.85 13.79 -6.13
C PHE A 32 -0.20 14.36 -4.87
N THR A 33 -0.55 13.83 -3.72
CA THR A 33 -0.01 14.25 -2.42
C THR A 33 1.15 13.38 -1.94
N SER A 34 1.46 12.30 -2.66
CA SER A 34 2.60 11.45 -2.36
C SER A 34 3.12 10.73 -3.60
N THR A 35 4.44 10.50 -3.62
CA THR A 35 5.13 9.74 -4.66
C THR A 35 6.29 8.96 -4.05
N CYS A 36 6.76 7.94 -4.77
CA CYS A 36 7.90 7.11 -4.39
C CYS A 36 9.02 7.32 -5.41
N ALA A 37 10.24 7.44 -4.92
CA ALA A 37 11.43 7.61 -5.75
C ALA A 37 12.55 6.68 -5.27
N VAL A 38 13.26 6.05 -6.19
CA VAL A 38 14.42 5.22 -5.85
C VAL A 38 15.65 6.11 -5.73
N ARG A 39 16.55 5.81 -4.80
CA ARG A 39 17.82 6.53 -4.65
C ARG A 39 18.60 6.62 -5.98
N GLY A 40 19.13 7.79 -6.28
CA GLY A 40 19.83 8.11 -7.53
C GLY A 40 18.93 8.29 -8.75
N SER A 41 17.60 8.13 -8.61
CA SER A 41 16.65 8.42 -9.68
C SER A 41 16.32 9.90 -9.77
N THR A 42 15.41 10.26 -10.69
CA THR A 42 14.86 11.61 -10.81
C THR A 42 13.35 11.54 -10.61
N VAL A 43 12.81 12.43 -9.76
CA VAL A 43 11.38 12.57 -9.53
C VAL A 43 10.93 13.98 -9.89
N THR A 44 9.76 14.09 -10.52
CA THR A 44 9.13 15.37 -10.84
C THR A 44 7.88 15.51 -10.00
N LEU A 45 7.77 16.64 -9.30
CA LEU A 45 6.63 17.04 -8.48
C LEU A 45 5.81 18.08 -9.28
N PRO A 46 4.84 17.64 -10.11
CA PRO A 46 3.99 18.55 -10.86
C PRO A 46 3.15 19.38 -9.90
N CYS A 47 2.99 20.65 -10.25
CA CYS A 47 2.30 21.62 -9.41
C CYS A 47 1.75 22.74 -10.31
N THR A 48 0.52 23.15 -10.03
CA THR A 48 -0.07 24.37 -10.60
C THR A 48 -0.56 25.29 -9.51
N PHE A 49 -0.54 26.60 -9.75
CA PHE A 49 -1.02 27.59 -8.79
C PHE A 49 -1.78 28.72 -9.49
N THR A 50 -2.69 29.34 -8.75
CA THR A 50 -3.45 30.51 -9.17
C THR A 50 -3.21 31.64 -8.17
N PRO A 51 -2.43 32.67 -8.54
CA PRO A 51 -2.24 33.86 -7.73
C PRO A 51 -3.53 34.63 -7.48
N ARG A 52 -3.62 35.27 -6.31
CA ARG A 52 -4.58 36.34 -6.10
C ARG A 52 -4.20 37.53 -6.98
N LYS A 53 -5.15 38.08 -7.74
CA LYS A 53 -4.88 39.19 -8.68
C LYS A 53 -4.85 40.56 -8.01
N SER A 54 -5.68 40.75 -6.98
CA SER A 54 -5.79 42.02 -6.26
C SER A 54 -6.31 41.79 -4.84
N PHE A 55 -6.08 42.77 -3.96
CA PHE A 55 -6.70 42.85 -2.65
C PHE A 55 -7.43 44.19 -2.48
N SER A 56 -8.35 44.25 -1.52
CA SER A 56 -9.11 45.46 -1.22
C SER A 56 -8.45 46.19 -0.07
N ASP A 57 -7.98 47.41 -0.31
CA ASP A 57 -7.49 48.33 0.71
C ASP A 57 -8.37 49.58 0.72
N GLY A 58 -9.08 49.81 1.83
CA GLY A 58 -10.03 50.94 1.93
C GLY A 58 -11.11 50.97 0.84
N GLY A 59 -11.47 49.81 0.26
CA GLY A 59 -12.44 49.72 -0.84
C GLY A 59 -11.87 49.98 -2.24
N LYS A 60 -10.55 50.17 -2.36
CA LYS A 60 -9.84 50.22 -3.64
C LYS A 60 -9.18 48.87 -3.92
N GLU A 61 -9.31 48.38 -5.14
CA GLU A 61 -8.58 47.20 -5.57
C GLU A 61 -7.13 47.56 -5.89
N VAL A 62 -6.20 46.97 -5.15
CA VAL A 62 -4.77 47.09 -5.37
C VAL A 62 -4.27 45.82 -6.06
N PRO A 63 -3.67 45.90 -7.26
CA PRO A 63 -3.17 44.75 -7.98
C PRO A 63 -1.98 44.12 -7.26
N LEU A 64 -1.84 42.80 -7.39
CA LEU A 64 -0.74 42.02 -6.82
C LEU A 64 0.11 41.42 -7.94
N LYS A 65 1.41 41.36 -7.72
CA LYS A 65 2.36 40.70 -8.63
C LYS A 65 3.20 39.69 -7.86
N ILE A 66 3.32 38.48 -8.38
CA ILE A 66 4.24 37.47 -7.83
C ILE A 66 5.68 37.94 -8.08
N VAL A 67 6.47 38.01 -7.01
CA VAL A 67 7.86 38.48 -7.02
C VAL A 67 8.86 37.41 -6.59
N ARG A 68 8.40 36.36 -5.90
CA ARG A 68 9.26 35.26 -5.45
C ARG A 68 8.47 33.97 -5.34
N VAL A 69 9.13 32.87 -5.66
CA VAL A 69 8.60 31.52 -5.47
C VAL A 69 9.62 30.67 -4.72
N ARG A 70 9.13 29.79 -3.85
CA ARG A 70 9.95 28.90 -3.03
C ARG A 70 9.40 27.49 -2.99
N TRP A 71 10.31 26.53 -2.87
CA TRP A 71 9.98 25.19 -2.41
C TRP A 71 10.66 24.93 -1.09
N CYS A 72 9.87 24.61 -0.06
CA CYS A 72 10.37 24.25 1.27
C CYS A 72 10.16 22.77 1.55
N LYS A 73 11.04 22.25 2.40
CA LYS A 73 11.05 20.86 2.84
C LYS A 73 10.64 20.77 4.31
N ASN A 74 9.70 19.89 4.64
CA ASN A 74 9.21 19.63 6.00
C ASN A 74 8.78 20.88 6.80
N HIS A 75 8.24 21.89 6.12
CA HIS A 75 7.69 23.08 6.77
C HIS A 75 6.30 23.40 6.24
N GLU A 76 5.34 23.65 7.12
CA GLU A 76 3.92 23.76 6.75
C GLU A 76 3.61 25.03 5.96
N LEU A 77 4.19 26.16 6.35
CA LEU A 77 3.87 27.48 5.77
C LEU A 77 4.99 28.06 4.89
N CYS A 78 6.12 27.35 4.78
CA CYS A 78 7.31 27.81 4.07
C CYS A 78 7.67 29.30 4.31
N HIS A 79 7.49 29.81 5.54
CA HIS A 79 7.54 31.25 5.87
C HIS A 79 8.80 31.59 6.69
N GLY A 80 9.24 32.86 6.67
CA GLY A 80 10.37 33.34 7.46
C GLY A 80 11.72 32.83 6.96
N SER A 81 12.61 32.47 7.89
CA SER A 81 13.98 32.00 7.65
C SER A 81 14.10 30.50 7.37
N VAL A 82 13.00 29.84 7.02
CA VAL A 82 12.97 28.39 6.78
C VAL A 82 13.82 28.07 5.55
N PRO A 83 14.73 27.07 5.64
CA PRO A 83 15.53 26.67 4.51
C PRO A 83 14.63 26.12 3.39
N SER A 84 14.76 26.73 2.22
CA SER A 84 14.14 26.28 0.99
C SER A 84 15.13 25.43 0.19
N VAL A 85 14.60 24.44 -0.53
CA VAL A 85 15.39 23.67 -1.51
C VAL A 85 15.52 24.40 -2.83
N PHE A 86 14.60 25.33 -3.09
CA PHE A 86 14.63 26.24 -4.21
C PHE A 86 14.04 27.60 -3.82
N ASP A 87 14.67 28.66 -4.29
CA ASP A 87 14.24 30.03 -4.08
C ASP A 87 14.64 30.90 -5.27
N SER A 88 13.66 31.53 -5.93
CA SER A 88 13.92 32.35 -7.09
C SER A 88 14.78 33.59 -6.81
N ASN A 89 14.86 34.04 -5.55
CA ASN A 89 15.64 35.22 -5.16
C ASN A 89 17.02 34.85 -4.60
N SER A 90 17.37 33.57 -4.53
CA SER A 90 18.67 33.12 -4.06
C SER A 90 19.42 32.41 -5.17
N ALA A 91 20.71 32.71 -5.33
CA ALA A 91 21.58 31.97 -6.22
C ALA A 91 22.10 30.65 -5.58
N ASN A 92 21.78 30.41 -4.31
CA ASN A 92 22.35 29.32 -3.52
C ASN A 92 21.34 28.17 -3.37
N SER A 93 21.05 27.49 -4.48
CA SER A 93 20.22 26.29 -4.50
C SER A 93 21.07 25.08 -4.86
N ASP A 94 20.92 23.98 -4.12
CA ASP A 94 21.50 22.68 -4.49
C ASP A 94 21.03 22.33 -5.92
N PRO A 95 21.95 22.11 -6.88
CA PRO A 95 21.62 21.93 -8.30
C PRO A 95 20.77 20.68 -8.58
N ARG A 96 20.64 19.76 -7.62
CA ARG A 96 19.72 18.63 -7.71
C ARG A 96 18.26 19.06 -7.75
N TYR A 97 17.91 20.18 -7.12
CA TYR A 97 16.55 20.73 -7.14
C TYR A 97 16.42 21.74 -8.28
N GLN A 98 15.77 21.31 -9.35
CA GLN A 98 15.53 22.13 -10.53
C GLN A 98 14.08 22.59 -10.59
N TYR A 99 13.86 23.91 -10.58
CA TYR A 99 12.55 24.47 -10.85
C TYR A 99 12.26 24.44 -12.35
N LEU A 100 11.15 23.80 -12.73
CA LEU A 100 10.68 23.70 -14.12
C LEU A 100 9.45 24.58 -14.39
N GLY A 101 9.00 25.30 -13.36
CA GLY A 101 7.84 26.17 -13.43
C GLY A 101 8.15 27.59 -13.92
N ASP A 102 7.17 28.46 -13.71
CA ASP A 102 7.24 29.89 -13.96
C ASP A 102 6.70 30.66 -12.74
N MET A 103 6.65 31.99 -12.81
CA MET A 103 6.06 32.83 -11.75
C MET A 103 4.59 33.17 -12.02
N LYS A 104 3.90 32.40 -12.88
CA LYS A 104 2.54 32.68 -13.34
C LYS A 104 1.55 31.62 -12.87
N THR A 105 1.77 30.36 -13.24
CA THR A 105 0.83 29.27 -12.99
C THR A 105 1.50 27.91 -12.78
N ASN A 106 2.70 27.67 -13.31
CA ASN A 106 3.37 26.38 -13.20
C ASN A 106 4.37 26.43 -12.03
N CYS A 107 4.22 25.55 -11.05
CA CYS A 107 5.12 25.47 -9.89
C CYS A 107 5.94 24.18 -9.84
N THR A 108 6.06 23.46 -10.95
CA THR A 108 6.70 22.13 -11.01
C THR A 108 8.17 22.15 -10.55
N LEU A 109 8.50 21.21 -9.66
CA LEU A 109 9.87 20.98 -9.16
C LEU A 109 10.37 19.61 -9.63
N GLN A 110 11.61 19.53 -10.08
CA GLN A 110 12.30 18.28 -10.35
C GLN A 110 13.43 18.08 -9.35
N ILE A 111 13.54 16.88 -8.81
CA ILE A 111 14.60 16.45 -7.90
C ILE A 111 15.41 15.38 -8.63
N ARG A 112 16.65 15.71 -8.98
CA ARG A 112 17.61 14.80 -9.60
C ARG A 112 18.48 14.15 -8.53
N ASP A 113 19.03 12.98 -8.85
CA ASP A 113 19.87 12.21 -7.93
C ASP A 113 19.24 12.16 -6.53
N VAL A 114 18.05 11.55 -6.45
CA VAL A 114 17.27 11.49 -5.21
C VAL A 114 18.08 10.81 -4.11
N GLN A 115 18.14 11.42 -2.94
CA GLN A 115 18.88 10.91 -1.78
C GLN A 115 17.94 10.57 -0.63
N GLN A 116 18.39 9.77 0.33
CA GLN A 116 17.55 9.42 1.50
C GLN A 116 17.07 10.65 2.26
N GLY A 117 17.90 11.71 2.29
CA GLY A 117 17.52 12.99 2.86
C GLY A 117 16.27 13.59 2.21
N ASP A 118 15.99 13.32 0.93
CA ASP A 118 14.83 13.84 0.19
C ASP A 118 13.50 13.17 0.59
N SER A 119 13.53 12.17 1.47
CA SER A 119 12.30 11.57 2.03
C SER A 119 11.61 12.57 2.97
N ALA A 120 10.74 13.40 2.42
CA ALA A 120 10.16 14.56 3.07
C ALA A 120 8.88 15.04 2.38
N THR A 121 8.13 15.92 3.04
CA THR A 121 7.03 16.66 2.42
C THR A 121 7.52 17.99 1.88
N PHE A 122 7.34 18.19 0.57
CA PHE A 122 7.70 19.40 -0.14
C PHE A 122 6.47 20.29 -0.31
N ARG A 123 6.64 21.60 -0.11
CA ARG A 123 5.56 22.60 -0.27
C ARG A 123 6.03 23.77 -1.10
N PHE A 124 5.21 24.15 -2.05
CA PHE A 124 5.36 25.36 -2.84
C PHE A 124 4.78 26.57 -2.11
N ARG A 125 5.49 27.69 -2.19
CA ARG A 125 5.06 28.99 -1.73
C ARG A 125 5.23 30.04 -2.82
N MET A 126 4.20 30.87 -2.98
CA MET A 126 4.26 32.09 -3.75
C MET A 126 4.28 33.31 -2.82
N GLU A 127 5.10 34.30 -3.15
CA GLU A 127 5.12 35.60 -2.50
C GLU A 127 4.87 36.69 -3.53
N ALA A 128 3.86 37.51 -3.23
CA ALA A 128 3.56 38.71 -3.98
C ALA A 128 4.38 39.91 -3.46
N ASP A 129 4.29 41.03 -4.16
CA ASP A 129 4.78 42.34 -3.73
C ASP A 129 4.08 42.87 -2.45
N HIS A 130 2.99 42.25 -2.01
CA HIS A 130 2.31 42.53 -0.76
C HIS A 130 1.96 41.25 0.04
N PRO A 131 1.98 41.26 1.39
CA PRO A 131 1.66 40.10 2.22
C PRO A 131 0.29 39.45 1.94
N GLU A 132 -0.71 40.24 1.54
CA GLU A 132 -2.06 39.77 1.15
C GLU A 132 -2.09 38.80 -0.04
N GLY A 133 -1.00 38.75 -0.83
CA GLY A 133 -0.84 37.84 -1.96
C GLY A 133 0.09 36.65 -1.66
N HIS A 134 0.59 36.53 -0.42
CA HIS A 134 1.43 35.39 -0.04
C HIS A 134 0.57 34.17 0.21
N PHE A 135 1.01 33.02 -0.28
CA PHE A 135 0.23 31.79 -0.10
C PHE A 135 1.09 30.53 -0.14
N THR A 136 0.68 29.55 0.65
CA THR A 136 1.23 28.20 0.70
C THR A 136 0.08 27.26 0.99
N ASN A 137 -0.08 26.23 0.18
CA ASN A 137 -1.04 25.17 0.49
C ASN A 137 -0.42 24.19 1.49
N THR A 138 -1.19 23.80 2.49
CA THR A 138 -0.80 22.86 3.54
C THR A 138 -0.64 21.42 3.00
N THR A 139 -1.36 21.05 1.94
CA THR A 139 -1.45 19.70 1.35
C THR A 139 -0.24 19.33 0.46
N GLY A 140 0.99 19.63 0.88
CA GLY A 140 2.23 19.37 0.12
C GLY A 140 2.41 17.95 -0.43
N VAL A 141 3.48 17.75 -1.22
CA VAL A 141 3.80 16.45 -1.83
C VAL A 141 4.82 15.70 -1.00
N THR A 142 4.46 14.52 -0.51
CA THR A 142 5.35 13.66 0.27
C THR A 142 6.12 12.70 -0.63
N VAL A 143 7.43 12.88 -0.71
CA VAL A 143 8.35 11.99 -1.41
C VAL A 143 8.82 10.92 -0.44
N ARG A 144 8.64 9.64 -0.80
CA ARG A 144 9.24 8.50 -0.10
C ARG A 144 10.44 8.01 -0.90
N VAL A 145 11.58 7.86 -0.24
CA VAL A 145 12.80 7.39 -0.89
C VAL A 145 13.09 5.95 -0.49
N ASP A 146 13.29 5.10 -1.49
CA ASP A 146 13.70 3.70 -1.32
C ASP A 146 15.15 3.52 -1.79
N ASP A 147 15.94 2.75 -1.04
CA ASP A 147 17.36 2.50 -1.32
C ASP A 147 17.60 1.62 -2.56
N GLY A 148 16.55 1.01 -3.13
CA GLY A 148 16.72 0.20 -4.34
C GLY A 148 15.43 -0.08 -5.11
N LEU A 149 15.61 -0.52 -6.36
CA LEU A 149 14.49 -1.05 -7.14
C LEU A 149 14.17 -2.47 -6.65
N ARG A 150 13.47 -2.59 -5.52
CA ARG A 150 13.02 -3.88 -4.99
C ARG A 150 11.79 -4.34 -5.76
N MET A 151 11.99 -5.37 -6.58
CA MET A 151 10.91 -6.09 -7.25
C MET A 151 10.33 -7.14 -6.29
N ARG A 152 9.02 -7.38 -6.39
CA ARG A 152 8.32 -8.45 -5.67
C ARG A 152 7.33 -9.12 -6.60
N ILE A 153 7.09 -10.41 -6.35
CA ILE A 153 6.03 -11.15 -7.02
C ILE A 153 4.82 -11.26 -6.10
N ILE A 154 3.63 -11.04 -6.65
CA ILE A 154 2.35 -11.21 -5.99
C ILE A 154 1.59 -12.28 -6.78
N GLY A 155 1.30 -13.42 -6.16
CA GLY A 155 0.49 -14.48 -6.78
C GLY A 155 -1.00 -14.17 -6.67
N SER A 156 -1.81 -14.71 -7.58
CA SER A 156 -3.28 -14.66 -7.49
C SER A 156 -3.86 -15.58 -6.41
N SER A 157 -3.05 -16.49 -5.87
CA SER A 157 -3.36 -17.33 -4.71
C SER A 157 -2.29 -17.12 -3.66
N ASP A 158 -2.68 -17.09 -2.38
CA ASP A 158 -1.76 -17.09 -1.25
C ASP A 158 -1.08 -18.47 -1.09
N ASP A 159 -1.72 -19.52 -1.59
CA ASP A 159 -1.19 -20.87 -1.58
C ASP A 159 -0.15 -21.04 -2.68
N LYS A 160 1.09 -21.31 -2.23
CA LYS A 160 2.22 -21.67 -3.09
C LYS A 160 2.16 -23.10 -3.61
N LYS A 161 1.17 -23.87 -3.16
CA LYS A 161 0.90 -25.26 -3.54
C LYS A 161 -0.43 -25.30 -4.27
N LEU A 162 -0.38 -25.60 -5.55
CA LEU A 162 -1.54 -25.59 -6.44
C LEU A 162 -1.71 -26.96 -7.10
N SER A 163 -2.94 -27.31 -7.46
CA SER A 163 -3.22 -28.58 -8.12
C SER A 163 -3.02 -28.47 -9.63
N ARG A 164 -2.63 -29.58 -10.28
CA ARG A 164 -2.64 -29.67 -11.75
C ARG A 164 -4.01 -29.27 -12.31
N GLY A 165 -4.00 -28.51 -13.41
CA GLY A 165 -5.20 -28.00 -14.05
C GLY A 165 -5.69 -26.65 -13.52
N GLU A 166 -5.18 -26.18 -12.39
CA GLU A 166 -5.47 -24.83 -11.89
C GLU A 166 -4.79 -23.74 -12.74
N THR A 167 -5.13 -22.49 -12.47
CA THR A 167 -4.55 -21.31 -13.12
C THR A 167 -4.04 -20.36 -12.07
N VAL A 168 -2.80 -19.92 -12.23
CA VAL A 168 -2.20 -18.89 -11.38
C VAL A 168 -1.70 -17.74 -12.23
N THR A 169 -1.90 -16.53 -11.73
CA THR A 169 -1.32 -15.32 -12.31
C THR A 169 -0.33 -14.72 -11.32
N LEU A 170 0.91 -14.56 -11.75
CA LEU A 170 1.96 -13.92 -11.00
C LEU A 170 2.11 -12.48 -11.49
N LEU A 171 2.07 -11.52 -10.58
CA LEU A 171 2.25 -10.09 -10.86
C LEU A 171 3.61 -9.64 -10.33
N CYS A 172 4.44 -9.11 -11.22
CA CYS A 172 5.68 -8.44 -10.87
C CYS A 172 5.39 -6.98 -10.54
N ALA A 173 5.65 -6.59 -9.29
CA ALA A 173 5.44 -5.25 -8.77
C ALA A 173 6.73 -4.69 -8.17
N SER A 174 6.85 -3.38 -8.14
CA SER A 174 7.93 -2.66 -7.44
C SER A 174 7.36 -1.83 -6.28
N VAL A 175 8.19 -1.53 -5.28
CA VAL A 175 7.80 -0.69 -4.14
C VAL A 175 7.35 0.70 -4.60
N CYS A 176 8.03 1.28 -5.58
CA CYS A 176 7.56 2.48 -6.28
C CYS A 176 6.75 2.11 -7.52
N THR A 177 5.62 2.76 -7.76
CA THR A 177 4.80 2.53 -8.96
C THR A 177 5.46 3.16 -10.18
N PHE A 178 5.84 2.35 -11.18
CA PHE A 178 6.28 2.86 -12.49
C PHE A 178 5.12 2.76 -13.47
N HIS A 179 4.88 3.82 -14.25
CA HIS A 179 3.99 3.72 -15.41
C HIS A 179 4.62 2.74 -16.41
N GLN A 180 3.90 1.66 -16.70
CA GLN A 180 4.25 0.66 -17.72
C GLN A 180 5.57 -0.09 -17.43
N LEU A 181 5.52 -0.94 -16.42
CA LEU A 181 6.65 -1.79 -16.00
C LEU A 181 6.93 -2.90 -17.04
N GLU A 182 7.95 -2.72 -17.87
CA GLU A 182 8.50 -3.81 -18.70
C GLU A 182 9.36 -4.72 -17.84
N ALA A 183 8.78 -5.81 -17.35
CA ALA A 183 9.51 -6.85 -16.62
C ALA A 183 9.89 -8.04 -17.52
N THR A 184 10.98 -8.70 -17.13
CA THR A 184 11.43 -9.99 -17.65
C THR A 184 11.26 -11.02 -16.53
N TRP A 185 10.72 -12.18 -16.88
CA TRP A 185 10.50 -13.28 -15.94
C TRP A 185 11.61 -14.31 -16.03
N PHE A 186 11.90 -14.95 -14.90
CA PHE A 186 12.87 -16.03 -14.80
C PHE A 186 12.26 -17.16 -13.99
N LYS A 187 12.60 -18.39 -14.35
CA LYS A 187 12.26 -19.60 -13.60
C LYS A 187 13.53 -20.38 -13.35
N ASP A 188 13.83 -20.65 -12.08
CA ASP A 188 15.03 -21.38 -11.65
C ASP A 188 16.32 -20.80 -12.26
N GLY A 189 16.38 -19.47 -12.35
CA GLY A 189 17.49 -18.72 -12.93
C GLY A 189 17.49 -18.57 -14.46
N HIS A 190 16.60 -19.25 -15.19
CA HIS A 190 16.51 -19.19 -16.65
C HIS A 190 15.47 -18.17 -17.10
N ALA A 191 15.82 -17.34 -18.07
CA ALA A 191 14.91 -16.34 -18.61
C ALA A 191 13.76 -16.99 -19.38
N LEU A 192 12.54 -16.52 -19.12
CA LEU A 192 11.33 -16.89 -19.84
C LEU A 192 11.11 -15.94 -21.03
N SER A 193 10.33 -16.37 -22.01
CA SER A 193 9.99 -15.55 -23.20
C SER A 193 8.97 -14.46 -22.87
N GLU A 194 8.20 -14.65 -21.80
CA GLU A 194 7.14 -13.78 -21.35
C GLU A 194 7.71 -12.45 -20.82
N THR A 195 7.08 -11.36 -21.24
CA THR A 195 7.45 -10.01 -20.84
C THR A 195 6.23 -9.23 -20.37
N GLY A 196 6.47 -8.20 -19.56
CA GLY A 196 5.42 -7.37 -18.96
C GLY A 196 5.16 -7.71 -17.50
N SER A 197 4.24 -6.96 -16.89
CA SER A 197 4.02 -7.01 -15.43
C SER A 197 3.35 -8.29 -14.94
N SER A 198 2.73 -9.09 -15.79
CA SER A 198 1.98 -10.29 -15.40
C SER A 198 2.40 -11.53 -16.17
N LEU A 199 2.62 -12.63 -15.46
CA LEU A 199 2.84 -13.97 -16.01
C LEU A 199 1.64 -14.85 -15.64
N ARG A 200 0.95 -15.39 -16.65
CA ARG A 200 -0.20 -16.28 -16.45
C ARG A 200 0.22 -17.71 -16.79
N LEU A 201 0.09 -18.62 -15.84
CA LEU A 201 0.36 -20.05 -15.98
C LEU A 201 -0.97 -20.80 -15.99
N SER A 202 -1.33 -21.40 -17.13
CA SER A 202 -2.63 -22.06 -17.33
C SER A 202 -2.57 -23.00 -18.54
N PRO A 203 -3.01 -24.27 -18.41
CA PRO A 203 -3.26 -25.00 -17.16
C PRO A 203 -1.94 -25.38 -16.46
N LEU A 204 -1.94 -25.42 -15.12
CA LEU A 204 -0.76 -25.83 -14.36
C LEU A 204 -0.41 -27.30 -14.56
N THR A 205 0.87 -27.56 -14.82
CA THR A 205 1.50 -28.87 -14.95
C THR A 205 2.57 -29.06 -13.87
N ALA A 206 3.04 -30.30 -13.67
CA ALA A 206 4.13 -30.52 -12.71
C ALA A 206 5.43 -29.81 -13.10
N GLU A 207 5.64 -29.57 -14.40
CA GLU A 207 6.79 -28.84 -14.90
C GLU A 207 6.75 -27.38 -14.48
N ASP A 208 5.60 -26.78 -14.19
CA ASP A 208 5.48 -25.40 -13.71
C ASP A 208 5.97 -25.22 -12.25
N SER A 209 6.34 -26.29 -11.56
CA SER A 209 6.99 -26.18 -10.26
C SER A 209 8.37 -25.54 -10.40
N GLY A 210 8.72 -24.61 -9.50
CA GLY A 210 10.00 -23.92 -9.53
C GLY A 210 9.99 -22.58 -8.79
N ASN A 211 11.14 -21.91 -8.80
CA ASN A 211 11.31 -20.59 -8.22
C ASN A 211 11.23 -19.52 -9.31
N TYR A 212 10.17 -18.73 -9.28
CA TYR A 212 9.96 -17.63 -10.20
C TYR A 212 10.57 -16.35 -9.65
N THR A 213 11.30 -15.60 -10.47
CA THR A 213 11.78 -14.26 -10.16
C THR A 213 11.47 -13.31 -11.31
N CYS A 214 11.39 -12.02 -11.03
CA CYS A 214 11.19 -11.01 -12.05
C CYS A 214 12.18 -9.86 -11.89
N ALA A 215 12.59 -9.25 -13.00
CA ALA A 215 13.43 -8.06 -13.02
C ALA A 215 12.89 -7.02 -14.00
N LEU A 216 13.18 -5.74 -13.75
CA LEU A 216 12.90 -4.69 -14.72
C LEU A 216 13.86 -4.83 -15.92
N LYS A 217 13.32 -4.86 -17.14
CA LYS A 217 14.08 -5.10 -18.37
C LYS A 217 15.26 -4.14 -18.58
N LYS A 218 15.10 -2.87 -18.18
CA LYS A 218 16.17 -1.84 -18.26
C LYS A 218 17.24 -1.95 -17.16
N LYS A 219 16.99 -2.72 -16.09
CA LYS A 219 17.91 -2.94 -14.95
C LYS A 219 17.86 -4.40 -14.50
N MET A 220 18.39 -5.31 -15.33
CA MET A 220 18.39 -6.76 -15.07
C MET A 220 19.17 -7.22 -13.82
N LYS A 221 19.93 -6.33 -13.16
CA LYS A 221 20.71 -6.65 -11.96
C LYS A 221 19.88 -6.70 -10.66
N THR A 222 18.61 -6.33 -10.70
CA THR A 222 17.73 -6.29 -9.52
C THR A 222 16.57 -7.28 -9.70
N LEU A 223 16.84 -8.54 -9.39
CA LEU A 223 15.82 -9.59 -9.34
C LEU A 223 14.95 -9.42 -8.09
N SER A 224 13.69 -9.84 -8.19
CA SER A 224 12.82 -10.00 -7.03
C SER A 224 13.28 -11.14 -6.13
N GLU A 225 12.78 -11.16 -4.90
CA GLU A 225 12.78 -12.38 -4.10
C GLU A 225 12.05 -13.51 -4.85
N PRO A 226 12.50 -14.77 -4.71
CA PRO A 226 11.92 -15.91 -5.41
C PRO A 226 10.50 -16.25 -4.90
N TYR A 227 9.60 -16.45 -5.84
CA TYR A 227 8.28 -17.02 -5.63
C TYR A 227 8.32 -18.52 -5.92
N SER A 228 8.35 -19.35 -4.88
CA SER A 228 8.32 -20.81 -5.01
C SER A 228 6.91 -21.29 -5.31
N LEU A 229 6.71 -21.90 -6.48
CA LEU A 229 5.47 -22.56 -6.90
C LEU A 229 5.67 -24.08 -6.87
N GLN A 230 4.74 -24.80 -6.25
CA GLN A 230 4.69 -26.25 -6.26
C GLN A 230 3.37 -26.71 -6.85
N VAL A 231 3.42 -27.53 -7.89
CA VAL A 231 2.22 -28.09 -8.52
C VAL A 231 2.08 -29.56 -8.14
N GLU A 232 1.10 -29.86 -7.28
CA GLU A 232 0.79 -31.21 -6.85
C GLU A 232 -0.15 -31.88 -7.87
N ALA A 233 -0.03 -33.21 -8.01
CA ALA A 233 -1.02 -33.96 -8.77
C ALA A 233 -2.36 -33.75 -8.09
N GLY A 234 -3.29 -33.07 -8.76
CA GLY A 234 -4.64 -32.93 -8.24
C GLY A 234 -5.13 -34.32 -7.87
N VAL A 235 -5.45 -34.52 -6.60
CA VAL A 235 -6.22 -35.68 -6.17
C VAL A 235 -7.55 -35.52 -6.87
N MET A 236 -7.63 -36.07 -8.08
CA MET A 236 -8.89 -36.49 -8.66
C MET A 236 -9.40 -37.50 -7.66
N PHE A 237 -10.13 -37.02 -6.65
CA PHE A 237 -10.97 -37.85 -5.84
C PHE A 237 -11.84 -38.57 -6.85
N LEU A 238 -11.47 -39.81 -7.14
CA LEU A 238 -12.27 -40.76 -7.88
C LEU A 238 -13.51 -41.03 -7.01
N PHE A 239 -14.41 -40.05 -6.92
CA PHE A 239 -15.81 -40.35 -6.74
C PHE A 239 -16.21 -41.02 -8.06
N PHE A 240 -15.98 -42.33 -8.12
CA PHE A 240 -16.67 -43.20 -9.04
C PHE A 240 -18.16 -42.90 -8.85
N THR A 241 -18.73 -42.09 -9.75
CA THR A 241 -20.17 -42.00 -9.89
C THR A 241 -20.64 -43.41 -10.19
N ALA A 242 -21.43 -43.94 -9.27
CA ALA A 242 -22.09 -45.23 -9.35
C ALA A 242 -22.68 -45.43 -10.75
N GLY A 243 -22.10 -46.34 -11.52
CA GLY A 243 -22.44 -46.55 -12.92
C GLY A 243 -21.71 -47.74 -13.49
N GLY A 244 -21.78 -48.89 -12.81
CA GLY A 244 -21.18 -50.13 -13.29
C GLY A 244 -21.37 -51.26 -12.29
N ASN A 245 -22.24 -52.22 -12.65
CA ASN A 245 -22.50 -53.44 -11.91
C ASN A 245 -21.21 -54.27 -11.75
N LEU A 246 -20.63 -54.27 -10.55
CA LEU A 246 -19.78 -55.35 -10.03
C LEU A 246 -20.12 -55.57 -8.54
N PRO A 247 -20.01 -56.81 -8.03
CA PRO A 247 -20.42 -57.14 -6.66
C PRO A 247 -19.58 -56.39 -5.61
N PRO A 248 -20.16 -55.96 -4.48
CA PRO A 248 -19.53 -55.06 -3.52
C PRO A 248 -18.59 -55.84 -2.60
N ILE A 249 -17.40 -56.18 -3.07
CA ILE A 249 -16.39 -56.84 -2.24
C ILE A 249 -15.56 -55.83 -1.41
N PRO A 250 -15.19 -54.62 -1.89
CA PRO A 250 -14.35 -53.70 -1.10
C PRO A 250 -15.09 -52.98 0.04
N GLY A 251 -16.39 -52.74 -0.11
CA GLY A 251 -17.20 -52.02 0.89
C GLY A 251 -17.39 -52.83 2.17
N VAL A 252 -17.57 -54.15 2.04
CA VAL A 252 -17.67 -55.05 3.19
C VAL A 252 -16.35 -55.11 3.94
N VAL A 253 -15.23 -55.19 3.21
CA VAL A 253 -13.89 -55.20 3.84
C VAL A 253 -13.65 -53.91 4.63
N PHE A 254 -14.04 -52.75 4.10
CA PHE A 254 -13.87 -51.48 4.80
C PHE A 254 -14.75 -51.35 6.06
N VAL A 255 -16.02 -51.77 5.97
CA VAL A 255 -16.94 -51.77 7.12
C VAL A 255 -16.48 -52.75 8.20
N VAL A 256 -16.01 -53.93 7.81
CA VAL A 256 -15.43 -54.92 8.73
C VAL A 256 -14.16 -54.37 9.39
N LEU A 257 -13.28 -53.70 8.63
CA LEU A 257 -12.07 -53.11 9.18
C LEU A 257 -12.38 -52.04 10.24
N LEU A 258 -13.35 -51.15 9.96
CA LEU A 258 -13.78 -50.13 10.91
C LEU A 258 -14.44 -50.72 12.16
N ALA A 259 -15.24 -51.78 12.01
CA ALA A 259 -15.86 -52.48 13.13
C ALA A 259 -14.81 -53.15 14.03
N VAL A 260 -13.78 -53.77 13.45
CA VAL A 260 -12.66 -54.39 14.20
C VAL A 260 -11.86 -53.33 14.95
N ILE A 261 -11.56 -52.18 14.32
CA ILE A 261 -10.84 -51.08 14.97
C ILE A 261 -11.65 -50.55 16.17
N ALA A 262 -12.95 -50.32 16.00
CA ALA A 262 -13.82 -49.87 17.08
C ALA A 262 -13.86 -50.87 18.24
N LEU A 263 -13.90 -52.18 17.94
CA LEU A 263 -13.93 -53.24 18.94
C LEU A 263 -12.60 -53.35 19.71
N VAL A 264 -11.46 -53.17 19.03
CA VAL A 264 -10.13 -53.11 19.67
C VAL A 264 -10.02 -51.89 20.58
N LEU A 265 -10.47 -50.71 20.14
CA LEU A 265 -10.47 -49.50 20.97
C LEU A 265 -11.35 -49.66 22.20
N PHE A 266 -12.53 -50.26 22.04
CA PHE A 266 -13.43 -50.56 23.15
C PHE A 266 -12.81 -51.53 24.16
N ILE A 267 -12.11 -52.58 23.69
CA ILE A 267 -11.37 -53.50 24.56
C ILE A 267 -10.24 -52.77 25.29
N ILE A 268 -9.50 -51.87 24.61
CA ILE A 268 -8.42 -51.08 25.23
C ILE A 268 -8.98 -50.16 26.32
N GLU A 269 -10.10 -49.48 26.09
CA GLU A 269 -10.76 -48.66 27.11
C GLU A 269 -11.26 -49.48 28.30
N ARG A 270 -11.80 -50.67 28.05
CA ARG A 270 -12.19 -51.62 29.10
C ARG A 270 -10.98 -52.10 29.92
N TYR A 271 -9.85 -52.36 29.26
CA TYR A 271 -8.60 -52.76 29.94
C TYR A 271 -8.02 -51.62 30.80
N LYS A 272 -8.05 -50.39 30.28
CA LYS A 272 -7.66 -49.18 31.04
C LYS A 272 -8.58 -48.96 32.25
N SER A 273 -9.88 -49.19 32.10
CA SER A 273 -10.86 -49.05 33.19
C SER A 273 -10.72 -50.14 34.25
N ALA A 274 -10.31 -51.35 33.87
CA ALA A 274 -10.06 -52.47 34.79
C ALA A 274 -8.73 -52.36 35.57
N CYS A 275 -7.74 -51.59 35.06
CA CYS A 275 -6.45 -51.39 35.72
C CYS A 275 -6.38 -50.12 36.59
N ALA A 276 -7.42 -49.28 36.58
CA ALA A 276 -7.53 -48.10 37.45
C ALA A 276 -7.39 -48.37 38.97
N PRO A 277 -7.80 -49.53 39.55
CA PRO A 277 -7.64 -49.75 40.98
C PRO A 277 -6.20 -50.05 41.42
N LEU A 278 -5.32 -50.50 40.51
CA LEU A 278 -3.96 -50.95 40.84
C LEU A 278 -2.93 -49.80 40.93
N GLN A 279 -3.15 -48.69 40.21
CA GLN A 279 -2.28 -47.50 40.36
C GLN A 279 -2.52 -46.72 41.65
N GLN A 280 -3.72 -46.78 42.23
CA GLN A 280 -4.04 -46.08 43.48
C GLN A 280 -3.38 -46.78 44.68
N GLN A 281 -3.37 -48.11 44.71
CA GLN A 281 -2.72 -48.90 45.76
C GLN A 281 -1.19 -48.75 45.75
N LEU A 282 -0.57 -48.64 44.56
CA LEU A 282 0.88 -48.45 44.46
C LEU A 282 1.33 -47.06 44.95
N LYS A 283 0.52 -45.99 44.72
CA LYS A 283 0.82 -44.65 45.24
C LYS A 283 0.73 -44.56 46.77
N VAL A 284 -0.25 -45.22 47.38
CA VAL A 284 -0.40 -45.25 48.85
C VAL A 284 0.73 -46.07 49.50
N ALA A 285 1.13 -47.18 48.89
CA ALA A 285 2.26 -47.97 49.37
C ALA A 285 3.59 -47.19 49.33
N VAL A 286 3.85 -46.42 48.26
CA VAL A 286 5.06 -45.59 48.13
C VAL A 286 5.06 -44.40 49.11
N LEU A 287 3.89 -43.78 49.38
CA LEU A 287 3.76 -42.71 50.38
C LEU A 287 3.93 -43.21 51.83
N ASN A 288 3.46 -44.42 52.16
CA ASN A 288 3.66 -44.99 53.49
C ASN A 288 5.12 -45.41 53.75
N LEU A 289 5.85 -45.90 52.73
CA LEU A 289 7.27 -46.24 52.86
C LEU A 289 8.17 -45.01 53.05
N SER A 290 7.77 -43.85 52.51
CA SER A 290 8.51 -42.58 52.67
C SER A 290 8.26 -41.90 54.01
N TYR A 291 7.17 -42.22 54.73
CA TYR A 291 6.89 -41.70 56.07
C TYR A 291 7.57 -42.49 57.20
N ILE A 292 7.92 -43.76 56.95
CA ILE A 292 8.62 -44.63 57.94
C ILE A 292 10.15 -44.42 57.91
N THR A 293 10.67 -43.69 56.91
CA THR A 293 12.11 -43.43 56.73
C THR A 293 12.56 -42.03 57.16
N TYR A 294 11.70 -41.26 57.82
CA TYR A 294 12.01 -39.96 58.45
C TYR A 294 11.85 -40.01 59.97
#